data_AF-A0A7K3G1Y3-F1
#
_entry.id   AF-A0A7K3G1Y3-F1
#
_cell.length_a   1.000
_cell.length_b   1.000
_cell.length_c   1.000
_cell.angle_alpha   90.00
_cell.angle_beta   90.00
_cell.angle_gamma   90.00
#
_symmetry.space_group_name_H-M   'P 1'
#
loop_
_entity.id
_entity.type
_entity.pdbx_description
1 polymer ?
#
loop_
_entity_poly.entity_id
_entity_poly.type
_entity_poly.pdbx_seq_one_letter_code
_entity_poly.pdbx_strand_id
1 'polypeptide(L)'
;MDPLLDWGDASHFDPTRNRACHLCGKLTPLRSHTREPAHKVCAETWNATHPGEARRYTVPTKTRPVQHDAGTWRFHNDGPVTDKRDPALSRVASTDSPPAVVDIGVEREQRGLFAA
;
A
#
# COMPACT_ATOMS: atom_id res chain seq x y z
N MET A 1 -3.80 -14.74 3.69
CA MET A 1 -3.90 -13.51 2.86
C MET A 1 -5.24 -12.90 3.21
N ASP A 2 -5.23 -11.91 4.10
CA ASP A 2 -6.48 -11.25 4.51
C ASP A 2 -7.08 -10.56 3.29
N PRO A 3 -8.33 -10.86 2.92
CA PRO A 3 -8.99 -10.20 1.80
C PRO A 3 -9.01 -8.70 2.05
N LEU A 4 -8.77 -7.93 0.99
CA LEU A 4 -8.89 -6.49 1.03
C LEU A 4 -10.31 -6.10 1.49
N LEU A 5 -10.41 -5.22 2.47
CA LEU A 5 -11.67 -4.71 3.00
C LEU A 5 -12.55 -4.10 1.90
N ASP A 6 -13.81 -4.51 1.86
CA ASP A 6 -14.89 -3.87 1.11
C ASP A 6 -15.74 -3.09 2.13
N TRP A 7 -15.79 -1.75 2.03
CA TRP A 7 -16.59 -0.96 2.97
C TRP A 7 -18.10 -1.20 2.82
N GLY A 8 -18.54 -1.80 1.70
CA GLY A 8 -19.90 -2.26 1.47
C GLY A 8 -20.21 -3.63 2.10
N ASP A 9 -19.22 -4.36 2.61
CA ASP A 9 -19.44 -5.62 3.32
C ASP A 9 -20.11 -5.36 4.68
N ALA A 10 -21.19 -6.10 4.94
CA ALA A 10 -21.98 -5.98 6.16
C ALA A 10 -21.18 -6.22 7.45
N SER A 11 -20.06 -6.95 7.39
CA SER A 11 -19.15 -7.16 8.53
C SER A 11 -18.54 -5.86 9.08
N HIS A 12 -18.49 -4.80 8.27
CA HIS A 12 -18.04 -3.47 8.69
C HIS A 12 -19.16 -2.58 9.23
N PHE A 13 -20.40 -3.04 9.14
CA PHE A 13 -21.57 -2.26 9.49
C PHE A 13 -22.21 -2.79 10.78
N ASP A 14 -22.11 -2.03 11.88
CA ASP A 14 -22.82 -2.30 13.13
C ASP A 14 -23.93 -1.26 13.32
N PRO A 15 -25.17 -1.54 12.85
CA PRO A 15 -26.29 -0.60 12.97
C PRO A 15 -26.78 -0.45 14.42
N THR A 16 -26.43 -1.39 15.30
CA THR A 16 -26.92 -1.39 16.69
C THR A 16 -26.12 -0.46 17.59
N ARG A 17 -24.88 -0.14 17.19
CA ARG A 17 -23.96 0.66 18.00
C ARG A 17 -23.24 1.69 17.17
N ASN A 18 -23.88 2.83 16.98
CA ASN A 18 -23.20 4.01 16.50
C ASN A 18 -22.11 4.44 17.50
N ARG A 19 -20.88 4.65 17.02
CA ARG A 19 -19.76 5.15 17.82
C ARG A 19 -19.16 6.38 17.17
N ALA A 20 -18.54 7.25 17.97
CA ALA A 20 -17.85 8.42 17.45
C ALA A 20 -16.72 8.00 16.51
N CYS A 21 -16.74 8.52 15.29
CA CYS A 21 -15.68 8.38 14.31
C CYS A 21 -14.36 8.90 14.90
N HIS A 22 -13.30 8.10 14.85
CA HIS A 22 -12.02 8.44 15.46
C HIS A 22 -11.34 9.67 14.80
N LEU A 23 -11.78 10.03 13.58
CA LEU A 23 -11.19 11.11 12.80
C LEU A 23 -11.99 12.43 12.88
N CYS A 24 -13.32 12.36 12.99
CA CYS A 24 -14.18 13.56 12.98
C CYS A 24 -15.13 13.68 14.18
N GLY A 25 -15.16 12.68 15.07
CA GLY A 25 -16.01 12.65 16.27
C GLY A 25 -17.49 12.37 16.03
N LYS A 26 -18.00 12.54 14.80
CA LYS A 26 -19.41 12.28 14.47
C LYS A 26 -19.73 10.80 14.54
N LEU A 27 -20.97 10.46 14.91
CA LEU A 27 -21.40 9.07 15.02
C LEU A 27 -21.34 8.33 13.67
N THR A 28 -20.93 7.06 13.71
CA THR A 28 -20.89 6.15 12.56
C THR A 28 -21.24 4.72 12.97
N PRO A 29 -22.02 3.99 12.15
CA PRO A 29 -22.18 2.54 12.29
C PRO A 29 -21.01 1.77 11.69
N LEU A 30 -20.18 2.42 10.87
CA LEU A 30 -19.14 1.78 10.08
C LEU A 30 -17.85 1.54 10.89
N ARG A 31 -17.09 0.52 10.51
CA ARG A 31 -15.87 0.05 11.16
C ARG A 31 -14.76 -0.14 10.16
N SER A 32 -13.56 0.34 10.47
CA SER A 32 -12.36 -0.01 9.73
C SER A 32 -12.06 -1.51 9.87
N HIS A 33 -11.02 -1.99 9.16
CA HIS A 33 -10.50 -3.34 9.31
C HIS A 33 -10.03 -3.67 10.74
N THR A 34 -9.46 -2.69 11.44
CA THR A 34 -9.08 -2.83 12.87
C THR A 34 -10.28 -2.70 13.81
N ARG A 35 -11.51 -2.58 13.27
CA ARG A 35 -12.77 -2.32 13.98
C ARG A 35 -12.84 -0.96 14.68
N GLU A 36 -12.01 -0.01 14.27
CA GLU A 36 -12.13 1.38 14.71
C GLU A 36 -13.36 2.03 14.06
N PRO A 37 -14.18 2.79 14.80
CA PRO A 37 -15.27 3.55 14.18
C PRO A 37 -14.70 4.63 13.26
N ALA A 38 -15.04 4.57 11.99
CA ALA A 38 -14.65 5.57 11.01
C ALA A 38 -15.72 5.70 9.93
N HIS A 39 -15.98 6.91 9.45
CA HIS A 39 -16.66 7.07 8.16
C HIS A 39 -15.68 6.69 7.06
N LYS A 40 -16.17 6.06 6.00
CA LYS A 40 -15.39 5.75 4.79
C LYS A 40 -14.62 6.99 4.29
N VAL A 41 -15.33 8.10 4.08
CA VAL A 41 -14.73 9.34 3.56
C VAL A 41 -13.64 9.89 4.49
N CYS A 42 -13.82 9.79 5.81
CA CYS A 42 -12.79 10.21 6.76
C CYS A 42 -11.55 9.32 6.65
N ALA A 43 -11.74 8.00 6.56
CA ALA A 43 -10.64 7.04 6.37
C ALA A 43 -9.86 7.30 5.07
N GLU A 44 -10.56 7.57 3.96
CA GLU A 44 -9.95 7.90 2.67
C GLU A 44 -9.20 9.24 2.70
N THR A 45 -9.77 10.25 3.36
CA THR A 45 -9.10 11.55 3.57
C THR A 45 -7.83 11.40 4.41
N TRP A 46 -7.88 10.58 5.45
CA TRP A 46 -6.70 10.27 6.26
C TRP A 46 -5.62 9.60 5.39
N ASN A 47 -5.99 8.63 4.55
CA ASN A 47 -5.06 7.97 3.64
C ASN A 47 -4.39 8.95 2.67
N ALA A 48 -5.15 9.88 2.09
CA ALA A 48 -4.63 10.90 1.17
C ALA A 48 -3.67 11.89 1.85
N THR A 49 -3.87 12.14 3.15
CA THR A 49 -3.06 13.09 3.93
C THR A 49 -1.84 12.45 4.60
N HIS A 50 -1.72 11.11 4.56
CA HIS A 50 -0.62 10.36 5.19
C HIS A 50 0.13 9.49 4.15
N PRO A 51 0.77 10.10 3.12
CA PRO A 51 1.42 9.34 2.04
C PRO A 51 2.65 8.54 2.50
N GLY A 52 3.24 8.88 3.65
CA GLY A 52 4.38 8.16 4.23
C GLY A 52 4.02 6.88 4.98
N GLU A 53 2.73 6.61 5.20
CA GLU A 53 2.27 5.42 5.90
C GLU A 53 2.32 4.18 5.01
N ALA A 54 2.59 3.02 5.64
CA ALA A 54 2.72 1.76 4.92
C ALA A 54 1.43 1.42 4.16
N ARG A 55 1.53 1.42 2.82
CA ARG A 55 0.41 1.12 1.92
C ARG A 55 0.27 -0.38 1.71
N ARG A 56 -0.97 -0.83 1.62
CA ARG A 56 -1.31 -2.16 1.13
C ARG A 56 -1.71 -2.04 -0.34
N TYR A 57 -1.49 -3.09 -1.11
CA TYR A 57 -1.94 -3.18 -2.49
C TYR A 57 -2.54 -4.55 -2.77
N THR A 58 -3.53 -4.62 -3.66
CA THR A 58 -4.09 -5.91 -4.10
C THR A 58 -3.09 -6.66 -4.95
N VAL A 59 -2.98 -7.97 -4.76
CA VAL A 59 -2.22 -8.82 -5.68
C VAL A 59 -2.99 -8.93 -7.00
N PRO A 60 -2.38 -8.62 -8.16
CA PRO A 60 -3.01 -8.83 -9.46
C PRO A 60 -3.40 -10.30 -9.67
N THR A 61 -4.60 -10.54 -10.18
CA THR A 61 -5.08 -11.87 -10.54
C THR A 61 -5.43 -11.92 -12.02
N LYS A 62 -5.63 -13.13 -12.57
CA LYS A 62 -6.05 -13.30 -13.97
C LYS A 62 -7.37 -12.58 -14.28
N THR A 63 -8.28 -12.49 -13.30
CA THR A 63 -9.57 -11.82 -13.42
C THR A 63 -9.50 -10.33 -13.05
N ARG A 64 -8.45 -9.89 -12.35
CA ARG A 64 -8.23 -8.51 -11.95
C ARG A 64 -6.74 -8.16 -12.14
N PRO A 65 -6.32 -7.84 -13.38
CA PRO A 65 -4.90 -7.72 -13.73
C PRO A 65 -4.23 -6.46 -13.18
N VAL A 66 -5.00 -5.54 -12.61
CA VAL A 66 -4.52 -4.26 -12.10
C VAL A 66 -4.30 -4.33 -10.59
N GLN A 67 -3.14 -3.87 -10.14
CA GLN A 67 -2.86 -3.63 -8.73
C GLN A 67 -3.60 -2.37 -8.27
N HIS A 68 -4.38 -2.48 -7.20
CA HIS A 68 -5.12 -1.37 -6.61
C HIS A 68 -4.54 -1.00 -5.24
N ASP A 69 -4.55 0.29 -4.94
CA ASP A 69 -4.23 0.80 -3.61
C ASP A 69 -5.35 0.41 -2.64
N ALA A 70 -4.98 -0.43 -1.68
CA ALA A 70 -5.88 -0.96 -0.65
C ALA A 70 -6.04 -0.01 0.54
N GLY A 71 -5.36 1.14 0.55
CA GLY A 71 -5.23 2.00 1.71
C GLY A 71 -4.00 1.63 2.55
N THR A 72 -4.12 1.93 3.84
CA THR A 72 -3.13 1.74 4.88
C THR A 72 -3.48 0.53 5.75
N TRP A 73 -2.57 0.10 6.64
CA TRP A 73 -2.88 -0.92 7.64
C TRP A 73 -3.98 -0.50 8.62
N ARG A 74 -4.11 0.81 8.85
CA ARG A 74 -5.10 1.38 9.77
C ARG A 74 -6.45 1.63 9.08
N PHE A 75 -6.41 2.21 7.88
CA PHE A 75 -7.61 2.61 7.14
C PHE A 75 -7.55 2.13 5.70
N HIS A 76 -8.55 1.36 5.28
CA HIS A 76 -8.65 0.91 3.89
C HIS A 76 -9.26 1.98 2.99
N ASN A 77 -8.91 1.94 1.71
CA ASN A 77 -9.66 2.63 0.67
C ASN A 77 -10.65 1.65 0.04
N ASP A 78 -11.81 2.14 -0.40
CA ASP A 78 -12.63 1.41 -1.37
C ASP A 78 -11.88 1.44 -2.70
N GLY A 79 -10.94 0.51 -2.89
CA GLY A 79 -10.37 0.28 -4.20
C GLY A 79 -11.46 -0.11 -5.19
N PRO A 80 -11.32 0.27 -6.46
CA PRO A 80 -11.83 1.55 -6.95
C PRO A 80 -13.37 1.65 -6.87
N VAL A 81 -13.89 2.74 -6.31
CA VAL A 81 -15.09 3.41 -6.86
C VAL A 81 -14.66 4.62 -7.69
N THR A 82 -13.85 4.38 -8.71
CA THR A 82 -13.74 5.29 -9.85
C THR A 82 -13.85 4.47 -11.13
N ASP A 83 -14.49 5.07 -12.12
CA ASP A 83 -14.95 4.52 -13.38
C ASP A 83 -14.02 3.48 -14.04
N LYS A 84 -14.58 2.67 -14.93
CA LYS A 84 -13.87 1.71 -15.83
C LYS A 84 -12.78 2.34 -16.73
N ARG A 85 -12.35 3.58 -16.48
CA ARG A 85 -11.55 4.42 -17.38
C ARG A 85 -10.20 4.88 -16.85
N ASP A 86 -9.82 4.59 -15.61
CA ASP A 86 -8.45 4.92 -15.19
C ASP A 86 -7.46 3.83 -15.65
N PRO A 87 -6.49 4.16 -16.52
CA PRO A 87 -5.49 3.21 -16.94
C PRO A 87 -4.60 2.91 -15.72
N ALA A 88 -4.49 1.62 -15.43
CA ALA A 88 -3.54 1.05 -14.50
C ALA A 88 -2.21 1.80 -14.56
N LEU A 89 -1.69 2.23 -13.40
CA LEU A 89 -0.31 2.68 -13.30
C LEU A 89 0.56 1.61 -13.93
N SER A 90 1.09 1.95 -15.11
CA SER A 90 1.88 1.04 -15.91
C SER A 90 3.03 0.56 -15.04
N ARG A 91 3.21 -0.76 -15.02
CA ARG A 91 4.44 -1.40 -14.55
C ARG A 91 5.60 -0.52 -15.02
N VAL A 92 6.32 0.10 -14.08
CA VAL A 92 7.60 0.70 -14.40
C VAL A 92 8.38 -0.45 -15.02
N ALA A 93 8.63 -0.35 -16.33
CA ALA A 93 9.42 -1.35 -17.01
C ALA A 93 10.73 -1.40 -16.25
N SER A 94 10.98 -2.50 -15.55
CA SER A 94 12.31 -2.89 -15.16
C SER A 94 13.08 -3.00 -16.47
N THR A 95 13.70 -1.91 -16.91
CA THR A 95 14.90 -1.99 -17.73
C THR A 95 15.95 -2.62 -16.84
N ASP A 96 15.87 -3.95 -16.76
CA ASP A 96 17.02 -4.79 -16.48
C ASP A 96 17.99 -4.55 -17.64
N SER A 97 18.82 -3.54 -17.48
CA SER A 97 20.14 -3.53 -18.08
C SER A 97 21.08 -3.67 -16.89
N PRO A 98 21.84 -4.77 -16.79
CA PRO A 98 22.89 -4.84 -15.79
C PRO A 98 23.82 -3.64 -16.03
N PRO A 99 24.24 -2.91 -14.99
CA PRO A 99 25.30 -1.92 -15.17
C PRO A 99 26.50 -2.65 -15.75
N ALA A 100 27.08 -2.11 -16.82
CA ALA A 100 28.34 -2.60 -17.37
C ALA A 100 29.34 -2.75 -16.22
N VAL A 101 29.74 -3.99 -15.97
CA VAL A 101 30.85 -4.29 -15.06
C VAL A 101 32.09 -3.63 -15.65
N VAL A 102 32.42 -2.45 -15.11
CA VAL A 102 33.73 -1.85 -15.31
C VAL A 102 34.69 -2.64 -14.43
N ASP A 103 35.57 -3.42 -15.07
CA ASP A 103 36.68 -4.08 -14.39
C ASP A 103 37.58 -3.00 -13.78
N ILE A 104 37.40 -2.73 -12.48
CA ILE A 104 38.34 -1.93 -11.70
C ILE A 104 39.55 -2.83 -11.49
N GLY A 105 40.61 -2.59 -12.27
CA GLY A 105 41.93 -3.18 -12.05
C GLY A 105 42.44 -2.81 -10.67
N VAL A 106 42.28 -3.73 -9.72
CA VAL A 106 42.97 -3.67 -8.41
C VAL A 106 44.43 -4.01 -8.67
N GLU A 107 45.30 -3.00 -8.54
CA GLU A 107 46.74 -3.18 -8.52
C GLU A 107 47.12 -4.17 -7.40
N ARG A 108 47.58 -5.35 -7.79
CA ARG A 108 48.32 -6.27 -6.93
C ARG A 108 49.78 -5.84 -6.94
N GLU A 109 50.23 -5.16 -5.91
CA GLU A 109 51.64 -5.24 -5.52
C GLU A 109 51.78 -5.07 -4.00
N GLN A 110 51.70 -6.19 -3.30
CA GLN A 110 52.33 -6.33 -1.99
C GLN A 110 52.91 -7.73 -1.85
N ARG A 111 54.20 -7.84 -2.17
CA ARG A 111 55.19 -8.80 -1.65
C ARG A 111 56.47 -7.96 -1.47
N GLY A 112 56.87 -7.53 -0.28
CA GLY A 112 57.27 -8.37 0.84
C GLY A 112 58.73 -8.79 0.65
N LEU A 113 59.68 -8.02 1.19
CA LEU A 113 61.05 -8.46 1.51
C LEU A 113 61.62 -7.60 2.64
N PHE A 114 61.42 -8.06 3.88
CA PHE A 114 62.41 -7.87 4.94
C PHE A 114 63.57 -8.81 4.64
N ALA A 115 64.78 -8.26 4.51
CA ALA A 115 66.03 -8.99 4.61
C ALA A 115 66.97 -8.20 5.53
N ALA A 116 67.75 -8.98 6.28
CA ALA A 116 68.51 -8.67 7.49
C ALA A 116 69.52 -7.53 7.40
#